data_AF-A0A1S3DN71-F1
#
_entry.id   AF-A0A1S3DN71-F1
#
_cell.length_a   1.000
_cell.length_b   1.000
_cell.length_c   1.000
_cell.angle_alpha   90.00
_cell.angle_beta   90.00
_cell.angle_gamma   90.00
#
_symmetry.space_group_name_H-M   'P 1'
#
loop_
_entity.id
_entity.type
_entity.pdbx_description
1 polymer ?
#
loop_
_entity_poly.entity_id
_entity_poly.type
_entity_poly.pdbx_seq_one_letter_code
_entity_poly.pdbx_strand_id
1 'polypeptide(L)'
;MASTVRHAPSIALAVGPFDIYVDPFMHEVTHFCLPPLKDLLKVSVRHVHQMFEFFEETLSNRYPYPCYKQVFVDSTVTDVTAYASMSILSINLLHPAPIIDQVYITRRAMALAIAEQFFGCFISMQAWSDWWLTKGISGYLTGLYMKKCFGNNPYREWIQNLRLPRPVDSVGSGDDYYSFGSDRAA
;
A
#
# COMPACT_ATOMS: atom_id res chain seq x y z
N MET A 1 -20.86 -16.85 -2.87
CA MET A 1 -19.69 -16.10 -2.41
C MET A 1 -18.62 -17.09 -2.02
N ALA A 2 -17.53 -17.17 -2.78
CA ALA A 2 -16.45 -18.12 -2.50
C ALA A 2 -15.77 -17.73 -1.18
N SER A 3 -15.75 -18.64 -0.21
CA SER A 3 -14.91 -18.50 0.98
C SER A 3 -13.45 -18.56 0.54
N THR A 4 -12.77 -17.43 0.48
CA THR A 4 -11.34 -17.38 0.15
C THR A 4 -10.54 -17.91 1.34
N VAL A 5 -10.10 -19.16 1.27
CA VAL A 5 -9.22 -19.75 2.28
C VAL A 5 -7.87 -19.06 2.19
N ARG A 6 -7.35 -18.58 3.33
CA ARG A 6 -6.09 -17.85 3.40
C ARG A 6 -5.22 -18.39 4.53
N HIS A 7 -3.91 -18.17 4.40
CA HIS A 7 -2.94 -18.54 5.44
C HIS A 7 -3.09 -17.63 6.68
N ALA A 8 -2.78 -18.19 7.85
CA ALA A 8 -2.85 -17.49 9.13
C ALA A 8 -2.16 -16.11 9.18
N PRO A 9 -0.99 -15.87 8.52
CA PRO A 9 -0.34 -14.56 8.55
C PRO A 9 -1.13 -13.42 7.89
N SER A 10 -2.16 -13.75 7.11
CA SER A 10 -3.00 -12.74 6.44
C SER A 10 -4.17 -12.25 7.31
N ILE A 11 -4.27 -12.72 8.55
CA ILE A 11 -5.23 -12.27 9.54
C ILE A 11 -4.66 -11.04 10.26
N ALA A 12 -5.45 -9.98 10.33
CA ALA A 12 -5.12 -8.80 11.12
C ALA A 12 -6.34 -8.32 11.93
N LEU A 13 -6.05 -7.74 13.08
CA LEU A 13 -7.03 -7.16 13.99
C LEU A 13 -6.55 -5.78 14.42
N ALA A 14 -7.38 -4.77 14.21
CA ALA A 14 -7.17 -3.43 14.73
C ALA A 14 -8.36 -3.05 15.61
N VAL A 15 -8.09 -2.63 16.85
CA VAL A 15 -9.11 -2.25 17.82
C VAL A 15 -8.76 -0.86 18.36
N GLY A 16 -9.73 0.05 18.31
CA GLY A 16 -9.54 1.42 18.74
C GLY A 16 -10.75 2.29 18.46
N PRO A 17 -10.77 3.54 18.95
CA PRO A 17 -11.79 4.51 18.61
C PRO A 17 -11.57 4.97 17.17
N PHE A 18 -12.18 4.25 16.22
CA PHE A 18 -12.08 4.58 14.80
C PHE A 18 -13.35 5.24 14.29
N ASP A 19 -13.16 6.33 13.58
CA ASP A 19 -14.17 6.96 12.74
C ASP A 19 -14.16 6.28 11.37
N ILE A 20 -15.35 5.94 10.90
CA ILE A 20 -15.54 5.28 9.60
C ILE A 20 -15.76 6.35 8.54
N TYR A 21 -14.99 6.26 7.46
CA TYR A 21 -15.17 7.05 6.24
C TYR A 21 -15.35 6.09 5.06
N VAL A 22 -16.49 6.18 4.39
CA VAL A 22 -16.80 5.38 3.19
C VAL A 22 -16.48 6.22 1.97
N ASP A 23 -15.81 5.63 0.98
CA ASP A 23 -15.49 6.34 -0.26
C ASP A 23 -16.79 6.66 -1.04
N PRO A 24 -16.96 7.88 -1.60
CA PRO A 24 -18.15 8.25 -2.35
C PRO A 24 -18.26 7.56 -3.72
N PHE A 25 -17.16 7.14 -4.33
CA PHE A 25 -17.15 6.50 -5.66
C PHE A 25 -17.31 4.98 -5.58
N MET A 26 -16.78 4.36 -4.52
CA MET A 26 -16.82 2.92 -4.29
C MET A 26 -17.28 2.61 -2.87
N HIS A 27 -18.57 2.27 -2.70
CA HIS A 27 -19.14 1.95 -1.38
C HIS A 27 -18.55 0.69 -0.72
N GLU A 28 -17.88 -0.16 -1.50
CA GLU A 28 -17.17 -1.35 -1.01
C GLU A 28 -15.85 -1.01 -0.29
N VAL A 29 -15.36 0.22 -0.46
CA VAL A 29 -14.12 0.73 0.11
C VAL A 29 -14.43 1.55 1.37
N THR A 30 -13.85 1.14 2.49
CA THR A 30 -14.03 1.78 3.80
C THR A 30 -12.69 2.09 4.44
N HIS A 31 -12.60 3.25 5.08
CA HIS A 31 -11.40 3.75 5.74
C HIS A 31 -11.70 3.99 7.21
N PHE A 32 -10.76 3.60 8.06
CA PHE A 32 -10.81 3.71 9.50
C PHE A 32 -9.65 4.59 9.93
N CYS A 33 -9.96 5.65 10.67
CA CYS A 33 -8.96 6.59 11.17
C CYS A 33 -9.37 7.11 12.55
N LEU A 34 -8.41 7.67 13.29
CA LEU A 34 -8.71 8.33 14.55
C LEU A 34 -9.54 9.61 14.30
N PRO A 35 -10.52 9.94 15.16
CA PRO A 35 -11.42 11.08 14.98
C PRO A 35 -10.76 12.43 14.61
N PRO A 36 -9.64 12.86 15.23
CA PRO A 36 -9.03 14.16 14.91
C PRO A 36 -8.39 14.24 13.52
N LEU A 37 -8.17 13.12 12.83
CA LEU A 37 -7.42 13.06 11.57
C LEU A 37 -8.32 12.90 10.33
N LYS A 38 -9.64 12.94 10.51
CA LYS A 38 -10.63 12.66 9.46
C LYS A 38 -10.53 13.56 8.24
N ASP A 39 -10.21 14.84 8.41
CA ASP A 39 -10.13 15.77 7.28
C ASP A 39 -8.88 15.54 6.43
N LEU A 40 -7.77 15.12 7.05
CA LEU A 40 -6.56 14.69 6.34
C LEU A 40 -6.83 13.42 5.54
N LEU A 41 -7.53 12.46 6.14
CA LEU A 41 -7.93 11.20 5.51
C LEU A 41 -8.68 11.43 4.19
N LYS A 42 -9.71 12.30 4.20
CA LYS A 42 -10.50 12.61 3.00
C LYS A 42 -9.65 13.06 1.82
N VAL A 43 -8.61 13.85 2.10
CA VAL A 43 -7.70 14.36 1.07
C VAL A 43 -6.78 13.26 0.56
N SER A 44 -6.12 12.53 1.46
CA SER A 44 -5.15 11.50 1.09
C SER A 44 -5.80 10.34 0.31
N VAL A 45 -6.97 9.90 0.77
CA VAL A 45 -7.70 8.74 0.22
C VAL A 45 -8.39 9.03 -1.12
N ARG A 46 -8.59 10.31 -1.49
CA ARG A 46 -9.31 10.72 -2.70
C ARG A 46 -8.90 9.99 -3.98
N HIS A 47 -7.66 9.50 -4.08
CA HIS A 47 -7.12 8.86 -5.28
C HIS A 47 -7.19 7.33 -5.27
N VAL A 48 -7.70 6.71 -4.20
CA VAL A 48 -7.78 5.25 -4.06
C VAL A 48 -8.68 4.63 -5.14
N HIS A 49 -9.82 5.25 -5.48
CA HIS A 49 -10.68 4.76 -6.56
C HIS A 49 -9.94 4.66 -7.91
N GLN A 50 -9.07 5.62 -8.23
CA GLN A 50 -8.28 5.62 -9.47
C GLN A 50 -7.26 4.47 -9.49
N MET A 51 -6.73 4.09 -8.33
CA MET A 51 -5.82 2.95 -8.20
C MET A 51 -6.55 1.65 -8.51
N PHE A 52 -7.74 1.47 -7.94
CA PHE A 52 -8.58 0.30 -8.21
C PHE A 52 -8.92 0.19 -9.69
N GLU A 53 -9.43 1.27 -10.29
CA GLU A 53 -9.76 1.29 -11.72
C GLU A 53 -8.55 0.92 -12.60
N PHE A 54 -7.37 1.47 -12.29
CA PHE A 54 -6.14 1.14 -13.01
C PHE A 54 -5.74 -0.34 -12.87
N PHE A 55 -5.83 -0.92 -11.67
CA PHE A 55 -5.46 -2.31 -11.47
C PHE A 55 -6.48 -3.27 -12.09
N GLU A 56 -7.77 -2.94 -12.04
CA GLU A 56 -8.81 -3.73 -12.71
C GLU A 56 -8.65 -3.71 -14.23
N GLU A 57 -8.32 -2.55 -14.82
CA GLU A 57 -8.01 -2.41 -16.25
C GLU A 57 -6.76 -3.22 -16.62
N THR A 58 -5.68 -3.07 -15.85
CA THR A 58 -4.38 -3.71 -16.13
C THR A 58 -4.43 -5.23 -15.99
N LEU A 59 -5.13 -5.73 -14.96
CA LEU A 59 -5.27 -7.17 -14.71
C LEU A 59 -6.46 -7.79 -15.44
N SER A 60 -7.32 -6.96 -16.05
CA SER A 60 -8.55 -7.38 -16.73
C SER A 60 -9.46 -8.25 -15.84
N ASN A 61 -9.41 -8.02 -14.52
CA ASN A 61 -10.14 -8.80 -13.54
C ASN A 61 -10.67 -7.89 -12.43
N ARG A 62 -11.86 -8.22 -11.91
CA ARG A 62 -12.47 -7.49 -10.80
C ARG A 62 -11.75 -7.81 -9.50
N TYR A 63 -11.87 -6.89 -8.54
CA TYR A 63 -11.37 -7.12 -7.20
C TYR A 63 -12.00 -8.40 -6.58
N PRO A 64 -11.18 -9.34 -6.06
CA PRO A 64 -11.66 -10.65 -5.64
C PRO A 64 -12.42 -10.65 -4.30
N TYR A 65 -12.35 -9.57 -3.52
CA TYR A 65 -13.02 -9.46 -2.23
C TYR A 65 -14.27 -8.57 -2.31
N PRO A 66 -15.30 -8.82 -1.47
CA PRO A 66 -16.52 -8.02 -1.47
C PRO A 66 -16.36 -6.64 -0.83
N CYS A 67 -15.29 -6.42 -0.05
CA CYS A 67 -14.99 -5.14 0.56
C CYS A 67 -13.49 -4.96 0.75
N TYR A 68 -13.07 -3.71 0.79
CA TYR A 68 -11.71 -3.30 1.11
C TYR A 68 -11.71 -2.35 2.30
N LYS A 69 -10.92 -2.67 3.32
CA LYS A 69 -10.84 -1.90 4.57
C LYS A 69 -9.43 -1.32 4.71
N GLN A 70 -9.29 -0.02 4.87
CA GLN A 70 -8.00 0.60 5.20
C GLN A 70 -8.02 1.13 6.62
N VAL A 71 -7.06 0.74 7.44
CA VAL A 71 -6.96 1.22 8.82
C VAL A 71 -5.67 2.03 8.97
N PHE A 72 -5.80 3.27 9.42
CA PHE A 72 -4.67 4.13 9.74
C PHE A 72 -4.39 4.05 11.24
N VAL A 73 -3.19 3.59 11.59
CA VAL A 73 -2.77 3.34 12.98
C VAL A 73 -1.47 4.08 13.26
N ASP A 74 -1.31 4.57 14.49
CA ASP A 74 -0.08 5.19 14.95
C ASP A 74 0.96 4.12 15.33
N SER A 75 2.25 4.42 15.21
CA SER A 75 3.35 3.54 15.65
C SER A 75 3.37 2.14 14.98
N THR A 76 3.14 2.08 13.67
CA THR A 76 3.33 0.84 12.90
C THR A 76 4.82 0.58 12.63
N VAL A 77 5.28 -0.66 12.79
CA VAL A 77 6.69 -1.06 12.50
C VAL A 77 7.04 -0.86 11.02
N THR A 78 6.06 -1.02 10.15
CA THR A 78 6.18 -0.83 8.70
C THR A 78 5.00 0.00 8.22
N ASP A 79 5.21 1.02 7.39
CA ASP A 79 4.11 1.94 7.08
C ASP A 79 3.03 1.35 6.18
N VAL A 80 3.31 0.22 5.54
CA VAL A 80 2.34 -0.49 4.70
C VAL A 80 2.37 -1.98 5.00
N THR A 81 1.22 -2.51 5.41
CA THR A 81 1.00 -3.96 5.55
C THR A 81 -0.34 -4.34 4.94
N ALA A 82 -0.29 -5.24 3.97
CA ALA A 82 -1.48 -5.77 3.30
C ALA A 82 -1.90 -7.11 3.93
N TYR A 83 -3.18 -7.22 4.28
CA TYR A 83 -3.81 -8.41 4.82
C TYR A 83 -4.95 -8.88 3.91
N ALA A 84 -5.65 -9.95 4.29
CA ALA A 84 -6.84 -10.38 3.57
C ALA A 84 -8.00 -9.40 3.81
N SER A 85 -8.56 -8.81 2.76
CA SER A 85 -9.66 -7.80 2.79
C SER A 85 -9.36 -6.48 3.53
N MET A 86 -8.17 -6.32 4.14
CA MET A 86 -7.79 -5.16 4.93
C MET A 86 -6.33 -4.76 4.73
N SER A 87 -6.01 -3.48 4.75
CA SER A 87 -4.64 -2.96 4.79
C SER A 87 -4.44 -2.06 6.01
N ILE A 88 -3.35 -2.26 6.75
CA ILE A 88 -2.95 -1.38 7.85
C ILE A 88 -1.86 -0.44 7.34
N LEU A 89 -2.08 0.86 7.52
CA LEU A 89 -1.23 1.95 7.06
C LEU A 89 -0.82 2.83 8.25
N SER A 90 0.37 3.42 8.17
CA SER A 90 0.85 4.41 9.14
C SER A 90 0.09 5.73 9.01
N ILE A 91 -0.17 6.40 10.13
CA ILE A 91 -0.70 7.77 10.17
C ILE A 91 0.26 8.77 9.51
N ASN A 92 1.56 8.49 9.44
CA ASN A 92 2.55 9.36 8.81
C ASN A 92 2.29 9.60 7.31
N LEU A 93 1.49 8.74 6.68
CA LEU A 93 1.07 8.87 5.29
C LEU A 93 -0.09 9.88 5.12
N LEU A 94 -0.80 10.24 6.19
CA LEU A 94 -1.87 11.22 6.13
C LEU A 94 -1.29 12.63 5.97
N HIS A 95 -1.83 13.39 5.02
CA HIS A 95 -1.31 14.71 4.68
C HIS A 95 -2.40 15.68 4.26
N PRO A 96 -2.21 16.99 4.52
CA PRO A 96 -3.10 18.02 4.02
C PRO A 96 -2.86 18.28 2.54
N ALA A 97 -3.86 18.86 1.86
CA ALA A 97 -3.84 19.11 0.41
C ALA A 97 -2.64 19.92 -0.16
N PRO A 98 -2.04 20.91 0.55
CA PRO A 98 -0.97 21.72 -0.04
C PRO A 98 0.39 21.01 -0.12
N ILE A 99 0.59 19.88 0.57
CA ILE A 99 1.90 19.20 0.61
C ILE A 99 1.99 18.18 -0.51
N ILE A 100 2.53 18.60 -1.66
CA ILE A 100 2.56 17.78 -2.89
C ILE A 100 3.55 16.62 -2.77
N ASP A 101 4.70 16.81 -2.11
CA ASP A 101 5.72 15.77 -2.02
C ASP A 101 5.22 14.53 -1.26
N GLN A 102 4.43 14.76 -0.20
CA GLN A 102 3.84 13.68 0.60
C GLN A 102 2.76 12.92 -0.18
N VAL A 103 2.08 13.56 -1.14
CA VAL A 103 1.10 12.90 -2.02
C VAL A 103 1.78 11.78 -2.80
N TYR A 104 3.00 11.99 -3.30
CA TYR A 104 3.73 10.98 -4.05
C TYR A 104 4.03 9.73 -3.21
N ILE A 105 4.57 9.93 -2.01
CA ILE A 105 4.90 8.84 -1.07
C ILE A 105 3.64 8.08 -0.66
N THR A 106 2.59 8.80 -0.29
CA THR A 106 1.31 8.24 0.16
C THR A 106 0.63 7.41 -0.92
N ARG A 107 0.58 7.93 -2.16
CA ARG A 107 -0.01 7.18 -3.27
C ARG A 107 0.78 5.92 -3.58
N ARG A 108 2.10 5.94 -3.43
CA ARG A 108 2.96 4.77 -3.65
C ARG A 108 2.71 3.71 -2.60
N ALA A 109 2.64 4.11 -1.34
CA ALA A 109 2.31 3.25 -0.22
C ALA A 109 0.93 2.58 -0.41
N MET A 110 -0.11 3.35 -0.74
CA MET A 110 -1.46 2.82 -0.95
C MET A 110 -1.56 1.91 -2.19
N ALA A 111 -0.92 2.29 -3.30
CA ALA A 111 -0.89 1.46 -4.50
C ALA A 111 -0.18 0.12 -4.24
N LEU A 112 0.89 0.12 -3.44
CA LEU A 112 1.57 -1.10 -3.02
C LEU A 112 0.66 -2.01 -2.18
N ALA A 113 -0.05 -1.46 -1.19
CA ALA A 113 -1.02 -2.22 -0.39
C ALA A 113 -2.08 -2.90 -1.26
N ILE A 114 -2.66 -2.14 -2.20
CA ILE A 114 -3.69 -2.64 -3.10
C ILE A 114 -3.12 -3.73 -4.01
N ALA A 115 -1.96 -3.49 -4.63
CA ALA A 115 -1.31 -4.46 -5.51
C ALA A 115 -0.97 -5.76 -4.79
N GLU A 116 -0.45 -5.69 -3.57
CA GLU A 116 -0.17 -6.85 -2.72
C GLU A 116 -1.44 -7.62 -2.36
N GLN A 117 -2.56 -6.92 -2.15
CA GLN A 117 -3.81 -7.56 -1.83
C GLN A 117 -4.47 -8.24 -3.03
N PHE A 118 -4.41 -7.62 -4.21
CA PHE A 118 -4.83 -8.22 -5.48
C PHE A 118 -4.03 -9.51 -5.75
N PHE A 119 -2.70 -9.44 -5.76
CA PHE A 119 -1.89 -10.63 -6.04
C PHE A 119 -1.89 -11.65 -4.93
N GLY A 120 -1.88 -11.23 -3.67
CA GLY A 120 -1.92 -12.16 -2.54
C GLY A 120 -3.17 -13.03 -2.56
N CYS A 121 -4.25 -12.61 -3.24
CA CYS A 121 -5.45 -13.42 -3.44
C CYS A 121 -5.30 -14.49 -4.52
N PHE A 122 -4.53 -14.22 -5.58
CA PHE A 122 -4.38 -15.14 -6.71
C PHE A 122 -3.18 -16.07 -6.54
N ILE A 123 -2.10 -15.58 -5.93
CA ILE A 123 -0.82 -16.28 -5.80
C ILE A 123 -0.45 -16.30 -4.32
N SER A 124 -0.38 -17.51 -3.75
CA SER A 124 0.14 -17.76 -2.42
C SER A 124 1.55 -18.33 -2.50
N MET A 125 2.45 -17.85 -1.66
CA MET A 125 3.78 -18.44 -1.50
C MET A 125 3.67 -19.83 -0.86
N GLN A 126 4.41 -20.80 -1.38
CA GLN A 126 4.52 -22.13 -0.76
C GLN A 126 5.69 -22.18 0.22
N ALA A 127 6.82 -21.58 -0.13
CA ALA A 127 8.00 -21.47 0.71
C ALA A 127 8.43 -20.01 0.90
N TRP A 128 9.16 -19.74 1.97
CA TRP A 128 9.74 -18.41 2.24
C TRP A 128 10.70 -17.94 1.14
N SER A 129 11.34 -18.89 0.43
CA SER A 129 12.19 -18.61 -0.73
C SER A 129 11.47 -17.89 -1.86
N ASP A 130 10.13 -17.98 -1.92
CA ASP A 130 9.33 -17.43 -3.01
C ASP A 130 8.82 -16.01 -2.71
N TRP A 131 9.24 -15.42 -1.59
CA TRP A 131 8.80 -14.10 -1.13
C TRP A 131 9.07 -12.98 -2.13
N TRP A 132 10.21 -13.09 -2.83
CA TRP A 132 10.60 -12.12 -3.85
C TRP A 132 9.61 -12.07 -5.02
N LEU A 133 8.88 -13.16 -5.29
CA LEU A 133 7.92 -13.21 -6.40
C LEU A 133 6.71 -12.32 -6.08
N THR A 134 6.10 -12.52 -4.91
CA THR A 134 4.93 -11.74 -4.50
C THR A 134 5.25 -10.27 -4.33
N LYS A 135 6.40 -9.95 -3.73
CA LYS A 135 6.84 -8.55 -3.53
C LYS A 135 7.37 -7.90 -4.82
N GLY A 136 8.01 -8.67 -5.69
CA GLY A 136 8.53 -8.18 -6.96
C GLY A 136 7.41 -7.78 -7.92
N ILE A 137 6.38 -8.64 -8.05
CA ILE A 137 5.25 -8.35 -8.94
C ILE A 137 4.40 -7.19 -8.38
N SER A 138 4.14 -7.14 -7.07
CA SER A 138 3.41 -6.00 -6.47
C SER A 138 4.17 -4.69 -6.61
N GLY A 139 5.49 -4.70 -6.41
CA GLY A 139 6.37 -3.55 -6.63
C GLY A 139 6.37 -3.09 -8.10
N TYR A 140 6.41 -4.03 -9.04
CA TYR A 140 6.35 -3.73 -10.47
C TYR A 140 5.01 -3.07 -10.87
N LEU A 141 3.88 -3.62 -10.43
CA LEU A 141 2.56 -3.03 -10.67
C LEU A 141 2.44 -1.63 -10.08
N THR A 142 2.96 -1.44 -8.87
CA THR A 142 3.01 -0.12 -8.22
C THR A 142 3.82 0.85 -9.08
N GLY A 143 4.94 0.41 -9.64
CA GLY A 143 5.75 1.19 -10.58
C GLY A 143 4.99 1.58 -11.86
N LEU A 144 4.20 0.66 -12.43
CA LEU A 144 3.36 0.94 -13.59
C LEU A 144 2.29 2.01 -13.27
N TYR A 145 1.64 1.90 -12.12
CA TYR A 145 0.67 2.91 -11.66
C TYR A 145 1.33 4.29 -11.48
N MET A 146 2.50 4.32 -10.83
CA MET A 146 3.27 5.55 -10.64
C MET A 146 3.67 6.20 -11.96
N LYS A 147 4.10 5.39 -12.94
CA LYS A 147 4.43 5.86 -14.28
C LYS A 147 3.22 6.47 -15.01
N LYS A 148 2.01 5.91 -14.85
CA LYS A 148 0.77 6.46 -15.43
C LYS A 148 0.37 7.78 -14.77
N CYS A 149 0.51 7.90 -13.45
CA CYS A 149 0.06 9.08 -12.69
C CYS A 149 1.03 10.26 -12.71
N PHE A 150 2.33 10.00 -12.53
CA PHE A 150 3.36 11.04 -12.37
C PHE A 150 4.29 11.16 -13.58
N GLY A 151 4.12 10.29 -14.58
CA GLY A 151 4.92 10.29 -15.79
C GLY A 151 6.22 9.50 -15.67
N ASN A 152 7.00 9.51 -16.75
CA ASN A 152 8.15 8.63 -16.93
C ASN A 152 9.43 9.14 -16.23
N ASN A 153 9.56 10.44 -16.01
CA ASN A 153 10.78 11.01 -15.42
C ASN A 153 10.98 10.62 -13.95
N PRO A 154 10.02 10.86 -13.03
CA PRO A 154 10.17 10.45 -11.63
C PRO A 154 10.27 8.92 -11.48
N TYR A 155 9.61 8.17 -12.37
CA TYR A 155 9.73 6.71 -12.40
C TYR A 155 11.16 6.24 -12.71
N ARG A 156 11.85 6.88 -13.67
CA ARG A 156 13.25 6.55 -14.01
C ARG A 156 14.20 6.87 -12.86
N GLU A 157 14.02 8.03 -12.24
CA GLU A 157 14.79 8.42 -11.05
C GLU A 157 14.60 7.42 -9.92
N TRP A 158 13.35 7.01 -9.65
CA TRP A 158 13.04 6.01 -8.64
C TRP A 158 13.72 4.66 -8.93
N ILE A 159 13.68 4.17 -10.17
CA ILE A 159 14.39 2.93 -10.54
C ILE A 159 15.90 3.08 -10.38
N GLN A 160 16.46 4.23 -10.74
CA GLN A 160 17.89 4.48 -10.59
C GLN A 160 18.29 4.48 -9.11
N ASN A 161 17.48 5.09 -8.25
CA ASN A 161 17.67 5.08 -6.80
C ASN A 161 17.50 3.68 -6.19
N LEU A 162 16.67 2.82 -6.78
CA LEU A 162 16.55 1.41 -6.35
C LEU A 162 17.77 0.57 -6.77
N ARG A 163 18.41 0.92 -7.89
CA ARG A 163 19.57 0.19 -8.44
C ARG A 163 20.88 0.52 -7.72
N LEU A 164 21.02 1.73 -7.19
CA LEU A 164 22.23 2.17 -6.52
C LEU A 164 22.01 2.15 -5.00
N PRO A 165 22.80 1.39 -4.22
CA PRO A 165 22.79 1.58 -2.77
C PRO A 165 23.18 3.03 -2.49
N ARG A 166 22.31 3.78 -1.79
CA ARG A 166 22.65 5.16 -1.41
C ARG A 166 23.89 5.12 -0.51
N PRO A 167 24.88 6.01 -0.71
CA PRO A 167 25.91 6.21 0.30
C PRO A 167 25.22 6.62 1.62
N VAL A 168 25.67 6.01 2.72
CA VAL A 168 25.14 6.20 4.07
C VAL A 168 25.60 7.57 4.58
N ASP A 169 25.03 8.65 4.04
CA ASP A 169 25.27 10.00 4.52
C ASP A 169 23.99 10.57 5.13
N SER A 170 24.03 10.62 6.46
CA SER A 170 23.19 11.35 7.42
C SER A 170 22.20 12.38 6.87
N VAL A 171 20.91 12.04 6.89
CA VAL A 171 19.82 12.69 7.66
C VAL A 171 18.64 11.72 7.54
N GLY A 172 18.07 11.32 8.67
CA GLY A 172 16.89 10.47 8.73
C GLY A 172 15.72 11.12 8.01
N SER A 173 15.55 10.78 6.74
CA SER A 173 14.34 10.99 5.96
C SER A 173 13.83 9.59 5.70
N GLY A 174 12.62 9.28 6.18
CA GLY A 174 12.02 7.95 6.29
C GLY A 174 11.75 7.26 4.95
N ASP A 175 12.76 7.13 4.11
CA ASP A 175 12.79 6.44 2.82
C ASP A 175 13.34 5.00 2.94
N ASP A 176 13.52 4.48 4.16
CA ASP A 176 13.99 3.10 4.45
C ASP A 176 12.94 2.01 4.12
N TYR A 177 12.04 2.30 3.18
CA TYR A 177 10.94 1.41 2.75
C TYR A 177 11.39 0.16 2.00
N TYR A 178 12.62 0.14 1.51
CA TYR A 178 13.25 -1.01 0.88
C TYR A 178 14.62 -1.28 1.49
N SER A 179 14.72 -1.19 2.82
CA SER A 179 15.78 -1.89 3.52
C SER A 179 15.58 -3.39 3.26
N PHE A 180 16.27 -3.90 2.22
CA PHE A 180 16.64 -5.30 2.12
C PHE A 180 17.41 -5.63 3.40
N GLY A 181 16.67 -5.99 4.45
CA GLY A 181 17.19 -6.58 5.66
C GLY A 181 17.84 -7.89 5.25
N SER A 182 19.13 -7.81 4.95
CA SER A 182 20.07 -8.90 5.06
C SER A 182 20.16 -9.29 6.54
N ASP A 183 19.09 -9.85 7.08
CA ASP A 183 19.18 -10.69 8.27
C ASP A 183 19.69 -12.06 7.80
N ARG A 184 20.99 -12.06 7.51
CA ARG A 184 21.81 -13.22 7.81
C ARG A 184 21.78 -13.38 9.33
N ALA A 185 21.10 -14.40 9.84
CA ALA A 185 21.64 -15.27 10.88
C ALA A 185 20.69 -16.45 11.21
N ALA A 186 21.33 -17.63 11.22
CA ALA A 186 20.97 -18.90 11.84
C ALA A 186 19.90 -19.78 11.16
#